data_AF-A0A5D2CD99-F1
#
_entry.id   AF-A0A5D2CD99-F1
#
_cell.length_a   1.000
_cell.length_b   1.000
_cell.length_c   1.000
_cell.angle_alpha   90.00
_cell.angle_beta   90.00
_cell.angle_gamma   90.00
#
_symmetry.space_group_name_H-M   'P 1'
#
loop_
_entity.id
_entity.type
_entity.pdbx_description
1 polymer ?
#
loop_
_entity_poly.entity_id
_entity_poly.type
_entity_poly.pdbx_seq_one_letter_code
_entity_poly.pdbx_strand_id
1 'polypeptide(L)'
;MQMASEGPVHDELDFEFLGNVSGEPYLVQTNIYVNGTGNREQRHTLWFDPTLDFHTYSFFWNRHLIVFLVDGIPIRVFTNKEDKGVLFPRQQAMSIRGSVWNADDWATQGGKVKINWTNAPFFSTFRSFIIDACELLPETDDIMAQCGKLGRFWWDKPAFVVLNRHRSHQLKWARRKHLVYDYCKDKARFTELPRECIS
;
A
#
# COMPACT_ATOMS: atom_id res chain seq x y z
N MET A 1 1.96 -8.73 0.94
CA MET A 1 0.89 -8.72 -0.07
C MET A 1 1.11 -7.50 -0.92
N GLN A 2 1.11 -7.66 -2.23
CA GLN A 2 1.35 -6.55 -3.16
C GLN A 2 0.41 -6.64 -4.36
N MET A 3 0.12 -5.50 -4.98
CA MET A 3 -0.37 -5.43 -6.36
C MET A 3 0.77 -4.87 -7.21
N ALA A 4 1.17 -5.56 -8.28
CA ALA A 4 2.28 -5.11 -9.12
C ALA A 4 2.03 -5.39 -10.60
N SER A 5 2.49 -4.49 -11.48
CA SER A 5 2.64 -4.75 -12.91
C SER A 5 3.99 -5.41 -13.20
N GLU A 6 4.20 -5.84 -14.44
CA GLU A 6 5.43 -6.54 -14.82
C GLU A 6 6.51 -5.59 -15.36
N GLY A 7 7.77 -6.01 -15.23
CA GLY A 7 8.92 -5.34 -15.83
C GLY A 7 9.61 -4.30 -14.94
N PRO A 8 10.69 -3.68 -15.46
CA PRO A 8 11.55 -2.80 -14.67
C PRO A 8 10.92 -1.43 -14.36
N VAL A 9 9.92 -1.03 -15.14
CA VAL A 9 9.17 0.23 -14.96
C VAL A 9 7.79 -0.03 -14.37
N HIS A 10 7.68 -1.01 -13.47
CA HIS A 10 6.40 -1.43 -12.91
C HIS A 10 5.77 -0.38 -11.99
N ASP A 11 4.45 -0.44 -11.90
CA ASP A 11 3.68 0.16 -10.82
C ASP A 11 3.49 -0.92 -9.73
N GLU A 12 3.57 -0.54 -8.46
CA GLU A 12 3.38 -1.48 -7.35
C GLU A 12 2.82 -0.81 -6.09
N LEU A 13 1.94 -1.53 -5.36
CA LEU A 13 1.33 -1.13 -4.11
C LEU A 13 1.56 -2.22 -3.06
N ASP A 14 2.15 -1.84 -1.92
CA ASP A 14 2.64 -2.82 -0.95
C ASP A 14 1.94 -2.76 0.39
N PHE A 15 1.65 -3.95 0.92
CA PHE A 15 1.52 -4.23 2.34
C PHE A 15 2.62 -5.23 2.75
N GLU A 16 3.58 -4.75 3.52
CA GLU A 16 4.68 -5.55 4.05
C GLU A 16 4.57 -5.63 5.57
N PHE A 17 4.48 -6.84 6.11
CA PHE A 17 4.39 -7.08 7.55
C PHE A 17 5.79 -7.35 8.08
N LEU A 18 6.33 -6.38 8.81
CA LEU A 18 7.68 -6.48 9.37
C LEU A 18 7.57 -7.21 10.70
N GLY A 19 8.13 -8.42 10.73
CA GLY A 19 8.19 -9.25 11.94
C GLY A 19 9.01 -8.60 13.06
N ASN A 20 8.86 -9.13 14.26
CA ASN A 20 9.61 -8.66 15.42
C ASN A 20 9.97 -9.82 16.35
N VAL A 21 10.78 -9.53 17.37
CA VAL A 21 11.03 -10.47 18.46
C VAL A 21 9.77 -10.68 19.29
N SER A 22 9.64 -11.83 19.95
CA SER A 22 8.47 -12.16 20.76
C SER A 22 8.18 -11.08 21.81
N GLY A 23 6.94 -10.60 21.84
CA GLY A 23 6.49 -9.55 22.76
C GLY A 23 6.61 -8.13 22.22
N GLU A 24 7.31 -7.92 21.11
CA GLU A 24 7.42 -6.62 20.45
C GLU A 24 6.41 -6.50 19.29
N PRO A 25 5.87 -5.30 19.02
CA PRO A 25 4.81 -5.12 18.03
C PRO A 25 5.32 -5.32 16.61
N TYR A 26 4.48 -5.92 15.77
CA TYR A 26 4.65 -5.90 14.31
C TYR A 26 4.46 -4.49 13.77
N LEU A 27 5.17 -4.19 12.68
CA LEU A 27 4.89 -3.00 11.87
C LEU A 27 4.27 -3.42 10.55
N VAL A 28 3.31 -2.62 10.08
CA VAL A 28 2.86 -2.68 8.69
C VAL A 28 3.50 -1.54 7.91
N GLN A 29 4.29 -1.90 6.90
CA GLN A 29 4.84 -0.97 5.93
C GLN A 29 3.94 -0.94 4.70
N THR A 30 3.70 0.27 4.20
CA THR A 30 3.09 0.50 2.89
C THR A 30 4.08 1.20 1.99
N ASN A 31 4.11 0.85 0.71
CA ASN A 31 4.92 1.51 -0.29
C ASN A 31 4.14 1.68 -1.60
N ILE A 32 4.60 2.60 -2.43
CA ILE A 32 4.00 2.89 -3.74
C ILE A 32 5.14 3.08 -4.74
N TYR A 33 5.23 2.20 -5.71
CA TYR A 33 6.06 2.34 -6.90
C TYR A 33 5.23 2.87 -8.05
N VAL A 34 5.79 3.85 -8.76
CA VAL A 34 5.24 4.32 -10.03
C VAL A 34 6.37 4.39 -11.04
N ASN A 35 6.20 3.75 -12.20
CA ASN A 35 7.25 3.62 -13.22
C ASN A 35 8.60 3.13 -12.66
N GLY A 36 8.58 2.10 -11.82
CA GLY A 36 9.75 1.48 -11.19
C GLY A 36 10.37 2.28 -10.05
N THR A 37 9.84 3.47 -9.74
CA THR A 37 10.36 4.31 -8.66
C THR A 37 9.49 4.19 -7.42
N GLY A 38 10.01 3.55 -6.37
CA GLY A 38 9.40 3.47 -5.04
C GLY A 38 9.85 4.61 -4.12
N ASN A 39 10.43 4.25 -2.96
CA ASN A 39 10.90 5.17 -1.91
C ASN A 39 9.78 5.99 -1.25
N ARG A 40 8.58 5.41 -1.12
CA ARG A 40 7.41 6.06 -0.52
C ARG A 40 6.93 5.31 0.69
N GLU A 41 7.83 4.83 1.54
CA GLU A 41 7.49 3.97 2.66
C GLU A 41 6.76 4.77 3.75
N GLN A 42 5.68 4.20 4.26
CA GLN A 42 5.07 4.63 5.53
C GLN A 42 4.92 3.40 6.42
N ARG A 43 5.34 3.50 7.68
CA ARG A 43 5.25 2.39 8.65
C ARG A 43 4.28 2.73 9.75
N HIS A 44 3.44 1.76 10.11
CA HIS A 44 2.42 1.92 11.12
C HIS A 44 2.50 0.81 12.15
N THR A 45 2.26 1.13 13.42
CA THR A 45 1.79 0.13 14.40
C THR A 45 0.34 -0.22 14.10
N LEU A 46 -0.13 -1.33 14.65
CA LEU A 46 -1.54 -1.73 14.59
C LEU A 46 -2.22 -1.51 15.94
N TRP A 47 -3.53 -1.27 15.94
CA TRP A 47 -4.35 -1.12 17.16
C TRP A 47 -4.86 -2.46 17.71
N PHE A 48 -4.28 -3.55 17.23
CA PHE A 48 -4.55 -4.95 17.59
C PHE A 48 -3.28 -5.77 17.39
N ASP A 49 -3.25 -6.98 17.92
CA ASP A 49 -2.20 -7.95 17.64
C ASP A 49 -2.56 -8.72 16.34
N PRO A 50 -1.81 -8.54 15.23
CA PRO A 50 -2.13 -9.15 13.96
C PRO A 50 -1.90 -10.67 13.91
N THR A 51 -1.38 -11.27 14.99
CA THR A 51 -1.11 -12.70 15.10
C THR A 51 -2.22 -13.50 15.76
N LEU A 52 -3.17 -12.82 16.42
CA LEU A 52 -4.23 -13.48 17.22
C LEU A 52 -5.53 -13.74 16.46
N ASP A 53 -5.84 -12.94 15.44
CA ASP A 53 -7.01 -13.14 14.58
C ASP A 53 -6.74 -12.58 13.18
N PHE A 54 -7.60 -12.95 12.23
CA PHE A 54 -7.55 -12.40 10.88
C PHE A 54 -8.13 -10.99 10.85
N HIS A 55 -7.40 -10.11 10.17
CA HIS A 55 -7.83 -8.76 9.86
C HIS A 55 -7.88 -8.55 8.34
N THR A 56 -8.69 -7.59 7.91
CA THR A 56 -8.88 -7.29 6.49
C THR A 56 -7.88 -6.23 6.04
N TYR A 57 -7.01 -6.55 5.10
CA TYR A 57 -6.11 -5.59 4.46
C TYR A 57 -6.57 -5.37 3.03
N SER A 58 -6.78 -4.12 2.64
CA SER A 58 -7.38 -3.80 1.34
C SER A 58 -6.67 -2.65 0.64
N PHE A 59 -6.54 -2.78 -0.67
CA PHE A 59 -6.27 -1.66 -1.56
C PHE A 59 -7.59 -1.19 -2.15
N PHE A 60 -7.84 0.12 -2.14
CA PHE A 60 -8.83 0.76 -3.00
C PHE A 60 -8.08 1.65 -3.98
N TRP A 61 -8.21 1.37 -5.27
CA TRP A 61 -7.49 2.07 -6.32
C TRP A 61 -8.45 2.45 -7.45
N ASN A 62 -8.53 3.74 -7.73
CA ASN A 62 -9.20 4.28 -8.91
C ASN A 62 -8.34 5.38 -9.54
N ARG A 63 -8.85 6.04 -10.58
CA ARG A 63 -8.15 7.12 -11.28
C ARG A 63 -7.84 8.37 -10.43
N HIS A 64 -8.46 8.51 -9.26
CA HIS A 64 -8.39 9.70 -8.42
C HIS A 64 -7.49 9.50 -7.18
N LEU A 65 -7.50 8.31 -6.59
CA LEU A 65 -6.69 8.01 -5.42
C LEU A 65 -6.45 6.52 -5.24
N ILE A 66 -5.41 6.25 -4.45
CA ILE A 66 -5.13 4.95 -3.84
C ILE A 66 -5.35 5.11 -2.33
N VAL A 67 -6.03 4.14 -1.72
CA VAL A 67 -6.26 4.08 -0.29
C VAL A 67 -5.82 2.71 0.21
N PHE A 68 -5.00 2.70 1.25
CA PHE A 68 -4.63 1.50 1.99
C PHE A 68 -5.51 1.43 3.23
N LEU A 69 -6.21 0.31 3.41
CA LEU A 69 -7.14 0.12 4.51
C LEU A 69 -6.78 -1.10 5.35
N VAL A 70 -7.02 -0.98 6.66
CA VAL A 70 -6.98 -2.07 7.63
C VAL A 70 -8.36 -2.10 8.31
N ASP A 71 -9.09 -3.20 8.19
CA ASP A 71 -10.48 -3.35 8.65
C ASP A 71 -11.42 -2.21 8.19
N GLY A 72 -11.22 -1.75 6.95
CA GLY A 72 -11.99 -0.63 6.38
C GLY A 72 -11.60 0.75 6.90
N ILE A 73 -10.63 0.85 7.82
CA ILE A 73 -10.05 2.11 8.29
C ILE A 73 -8.90 2.53 7.36
N PRO A 74 -8.97 3.71 6.71
CA PRO A 74 -7.87 4.18 5.88
C PRO A 74 -6.65 4.53 6.73
N ILE A 75 -5.50 3.92 6.43
CA ILE A 75 -4.22 4.24 7.09
C ILE A 75 -3.35 5.16 6.22
N ARG A 76 -3.53 5.09 4.89
CA ARG A 76 -2.81 5.91 3.91
C ARG A 76 -3.70 6.25 2.73
N VAL A 77 -3.51 7.46 2.19
CA VAL A 77 -4.07 7.90 0.92
C VAL A 77 -2.98 8.50 0.04
N PHE A 78 -2.98 8.14 -1.23
CA PHE A 78 -2.15 8.74 -2.28
C PHE A 78 -3.07 9.25 -3.38
N THR A 79 -3.19 10.58 -3.48
CA THR A 79 -4.10 11.23 -4.43
C THR A 79 -3.40 11.39 -5.77
N ASN A 80 -4.13 11.16 -6.86
CA ASN A 80 -3.65 11.49 -8.19
C ASN A 80 -3.46 13.01 -8.30
N LYS A 81 -2.21 13.41 -8.53
CA LYS A 81 -1.78 14.80 -8.75
C LYS A 81 -0.94 14.90 -10.03
N GLU A 82 -1.30 14.13 -11.07
CA GLU A 82 -0.67 14.19 -12.39
C GLU A 82 -0.68 15.61 -12.97
N ASP A 83 -1.71 16.40 -12.68
CA ASP A 83 -1.83 17.83 -13.02
C ASP A 83 -0.73 18.70 -12.39
N LYS A 84 -0.13 18.24 -11.30
CA LYS A 84 1.01 18.87 -10.61
C LYS A 84 2.34 18.14 -10.88
N GLY A 85 2.37 17.25 -11.87
CA GLY A 85 3.56 16.50 -12.27
C GLY A 85 3.98 15.40 -11.28
N VAL A 86 3.05 14.89 -10.47
CA VAL A 86 3.24 13.69 -9.65
C VAL A 86 2.76 12.48 -10.44
N LEU A 87 3.63 11.49 -10.64
CA LEU A 87 3.24 10.25 -11.32
C LEU A 87 2.22 9.46 -10.49
N PHE A 88 1.27 8.82 -11.17
CA PHE A 88 0.24 7.99 -10.55
C PHE A 88 0.06 6.68 -11.34
N PRO A 89 -0.09 5.53 -10.66
CA PRO A 89 -0.26 4.26 -11.35
C PRO A 89 -1.65 4.22 -11.97
N ARG A 90 -1.73 4.43 -13.29
CA ARG A 90 -2.99 4.52 -14.06
C ARG A 90 -2.96 3.69 -15.33
N GLN A 91 -1.78 3.36 -15.83
CA GLN A 91 -1.59 2.86 -17.19
C GLN A 91 -1.20 1.38 -17.23
N GLN A 92 -0.82 0.79 -16.10
CA GLN A 92 -0.35 -0.58 -16.05
C GLN A 92 -1.31 -1.45 -15.25
N ALA A 93 -1.76 -2.54 -15.87
CA ALA A 93 -2.52 -3.56 -15.17
C ALA A 93 -1.65 -4.20 -14.09
N MET A 94 -2.21 -4.45 -12.90
CA MET A 94 -1.49 -5.06 -11.80
C MET A 94 -2.13 -6.39 -11.38
N SER A 95 -1.29 -7.36 -11.05
CA SER A 95 -1.70 -8.62 -10.44
C SER A 95 -1.47 -8.60 -8.94
N ILE A 96 -2.33 -9.27 -8.17
CA ILE A 96 -2.14 -9.42 -6.73
C ILE A 96 -1.25 -10.61 -6.41
N ARG A 97 -0.30 -10.45 -5.49
CA ARG A 97 0.63 -11.50 -5.06
C ARG A 97 0.80 -11.49 -3.54
N GLY A 98 1.01 -12.67 -2.96
CA GLY A 98 1.34 -12.88 -1.55
C GLY A 98 2.61 -13.71 -1.43
N SER A 99 3.49 -13.33 -0.52
CA SER A 99 4.76 -14.01 -0.29
C SER A 99 5.16 -13.92 1.19
N VAL A 100 5.97 -14.86 1.64
CA VAL A 100 6.68 -14.84 2.92
C VAL A 100 8.14 -15.10 2.60
N TRP A 101 9.03 -14.21 3.03
CA TRP A 101 10.44 -14.25 2.68
C TRP A 101 11.31 -13.58 3.75
N ASN A 102 12.62 -13.87 3.77
CA ASN A 102 13.56 -13.31 4.72
C ASN A 102 14.09 -11.94 4.24
N ALA A 103 13.96 -10.92 5.07
CA ALA A 103 14.36 -9.54 4.79
C ALA A 103 15.31 -8.98 5.86
N ASP A 104 16.24 -9.82 6.32
CA ASP A 104 17.18 -9.55 7.43
C ASP A 104 17.91 -8.21 7.36
N ASP A 105 18.19 -7.71 6.16
CA ASP A 105 19.00 -6.51 5.99
C ASP A 105 18.27 -5.22 6.38
N TRP A 106 16.93 -5.27 6.52
CA TRP A 106 16.16 -4.04 6.77
C TRP A 106 14.87 -4.22 7.58
N ALA A 107 14.27 -5.42 7.65
CA ALA A 107 12.92 -5.59 8.19
C ALA A 107 12.78 -5.26 9.68
N THR A 108 13.58 -5.88 10.53
CA THR A 108 13.42 -5.77 11.99
C THR A 108 14.42 -4.78 12.57
N GLN A 109 13.91 -3.68 13.15
CA GLN A 109 14.72 -2.60 13.73
C GLN A 109 15.77 -2.02 12.74
N GLY A 110 15.40 -1.92 11.46
CA GLY A 110 16.31 -1.47 10.41
C GLY A 110 17.43 -2.48 10.11
N GLY A 111 17.15 -3.77 10.27
CA GLY A 111 18.07 -4.87 9.97
C GLY A 111 19.01 -5.27 11.11
N LYS A 112 18.87 -4.67 12.30
CA LYS A 112 19.69 -4.99 13.48
C LYS A 112 19.37 -6.36 14.07
N VAL A 113 18.11 -6.75 14.02
CA VAL A 113 17.65 -8.05 14.52
C VAL A 113 17.50 -8.98 13.32
N LYS A 114 18.23 -10.08 13.36
CA LYS A 114 18.22 -11.12 12.33
C LYS A 114 17.23 -12.23 12.69
N ILE A 115 16.73 -12.91 11.67
CA ILE A 115 15.86 -14.05 11.82
C ILE A 115 16.58 -15.17 12.59
N ASN A 116 15.89 -15.76 13.56
CA ASN A 116 16.36 -16.96 14.23
C ASN A 116 15.72 -18.20 13.62
N TRP A 117 16.45 -18.89 12.75
CA TRP A 117 15.96 -20.06 12.03
C TRP A 117 15.59 -21.26 12.93
N THR A 118 16.02 -21.29 14.21
CA THR A 118 15.56 -22.33 15.14
C THR A 118 14.07 -22.24 15.45
N ASN A 119 13.45 -21.08 15.20
CA ASN A 119 12.02 -20.84 15.38
C ASN A 119 11.18 -21.22 14.15
N ALA A 120 11.80 -21.76 13.10
CA ALA A 120 11.10 -22.21 11.91
C ALA A 120 10.17 -23.42 12.21
N PRO A 121 9.08 -23.60 11.45
CA PRO A 121 8.66 -22.83 10.28
C PRO A 121 7.96 -21.50 10.63
N PHE A 122 8.16 -20.50 9.77
CA PHE A 122 7.41 -19.24 9.82
C PHE A 122 6.23 -19.32 8.84
N PHE A 123 5.03 -19.12 9.33
CA PHE A 123 3.81 -19.19 8.51
C PHE A 123 3.08 -17.85 8.49
N SER A 124 2.40 -17.60 7.38
CA SER A 124 1.39 -16.55 7.24
C SER A 124 0.14 -17.20 6.66
N THR A 125 -1.02 -16.87 7.20
CA THR A 125 -2.29 -17.47 6.78
C THR A 125 -3.16 -16.41 6.13
N PHE A 126 -3.64 -16.71 4.92
CA PHE A 126 -4.50 -15.84 4.14
C PHE A 126 -5.88 -16.50 3.98
N ARG A 127 -6.95 -15.71 4.10
CA ARG A 127 -8.31 -16.14 3.81
C ARG A 127 -9.09 -15.01 3.16
N SER A 128 -10.22 -15.34 2.54
CA SER A 128 -11.16 -14.39 1.94
C SER A 128 -10.51 -13.46 0.91
N PHE A 129 -10.21 -14.01 -0.26
CA PHE A 129 -9.70 -13.25 -1.41
C PHE A 129 -10.88 -12.60 -2.15
N ILE A 130 -11.05 -11.29 -1.96
CA ILE A 130 -12.09 -10.51 -2.65
C ILE A 130 -11.41 -9.58 -3.65
N ILE A 131 -11.76 -9.75 -4.92
CA ILE A 131 -11.29 -8.92 -6.03
C ILE A 131 -12.53 -8.40 -6.75
N ASP A 132 -12.79 -7.10 -6.63
CA ASP A 132 -13.81 -6.37 -7.39
C ASP A 132 -13.08 -5.28 -8.18
N ALA A 133 -12.71 -5.61 -9.41
CA ALA A 133 -11.82 -4.82 -10.24
C ALA A 133 -12.25 -4.86 -11.71
N CYS A 134 -11.75 -3.91 -12.50
CA CYS A 134 -11.83 -4.01 -13.94
C CYS A 134 -10.76 -4.98 -14.45
N GLU A 135 -11.20 -6.16 -14.90
CA GLU A 135 -10.34 -7.20 -15.43
C GLU A 135 -9.84 -6.85 -16.84
N LEU A 136 -8.55 -7.07 -17.07
CA LEU A 136 -7.88 -6.92 -18.36
C LEU A 136 -7.32 -8.28 -18.74
N LEU A 137 -7.74 -8.78 -19.89
CA LEU A 137 -7.20 -10.01 -20.46
C LEU A 137 -5.83 -9.71 -21.09
N PRO A 138 -4.91 -10.70 -21.16
CA PRO A 138 -3.59 -10.51 -21.78
C PRO A 138 -3.64 -9.93 -23.19
N GLU A 139 -4.71 -10.19 -23.94
CA GLU A 139 -4.92 -9.73 -25.32
C GLU A 139 -5.55 -8.31 -25.40
N THR A 140 -5.71 -7.62 -24.28
CA THR A 140 -6.34 -6.29 -24.25
C THR A 140 -5.35 -5.22 -24.69
N ASP A 141 -5.44 -4.78 -25.95
CA ASP A 141 -4.56 -3.74 -26.51
C ASP A 141 -4.83 -2.33 -25.93
N ASP A 142 -6.08 -2.04 -25.55
CA ASP A 142 -6.49 -0.72 -25.04
C ASP A 142 -7.10 -0.80 -23.63
N ILE A 143 -6.22 -0.70 -22.64
CA ILE A 143 -6.55 -0.60 -21.21
C ILE A 143 -7.56 0.53 -20.95
N MET A 144 -7.39 1.67 -21.63
CA MET A 144 -8.20 2.86 -21.41
C MET A 144 -9.61 2.71 -21.98
N ALA A 145 -9.79 1.98 -23.09
CA ALA A 145 -11.10 1.66 -23.63
C ALA A 145 -11.92 0.74 -22.70
N GLN A 146 -11.26 -0.16 -21.96
CA GLN A 146 -11.93 -1.13 -21.10
C GLN A 146 -12.15 -0.61 -19.68
N CYS A 147 -11.06 -0.21 -19.03
CA CYS A 147 -11.04 0.20 -17.61
C CYS A 147 -10.96 1.72 -17.43
N GLY A 148 -10.65 2.47 -18.48
CA GLY A 148 -10.56 3.93 -18.44
C GLY A 148 -11.88 4.68 -18.64
N LYS A 149 -12.96 4.02 -19.07
CA LYS A 149 -14.27 4.67 -19.30
C LYS A 149 -14.91 5.18 -18.01
N LEU A 150 -15.18 6.48 -17.95
CA LEU A 150 -15.79 7.15 -16.80
C LEU A 150 -17.22 6.66 -16.55
N GLY A 151 -17.57 6.49 -15.26
CA GLY A 151 -18.94 6.23 -14.82
C GLY A 151 -19.43 4.79 -15.03
N ARG A 152 -18.59 3.90 -15.59
CA ARG A 152 -18.93 2.47 -15.77
C ARG A 152 -18.93 1.72 -14.45
N PHE A 153 -18.00 2.04 -13.56
CA PHE A 153 -17.79 1.31 -12.31
C PHE A 153 -18.23 2.11 -11.09
N TRP A 154 -18.60 1.42 -10.01
CA TRP A 154 -19.09 2.09 -8.80
C TRP A 154 -18.02 2.98 -8.16
N TRP A 155 -16.74 2.63 -8.31
CA TRP A 155 -15.60 3.39 -7.80
C TRP A 155 -15.29 4.68 -8.59
N ASP A 156 -15.94 4.89 -9.74
CA ASP A 156 -15.85 6.14 -10.51
C ASP A 156 -16.93 7.16 -10.13
N LYS A 157 -17.85 6.83 -9.22
CA LYS A 157 -18.89 7.78 -8.79
C LYS A 157 -18.28 8.96 -8.03
N PRO A 158 -18.89 10.17 -8.07
CA PRO A 158 -18.37 11.36 -7.39
C PRO A 158 -18.03 11.17 -5.90
N ALA A 159 -18.72 10.27 -5.21
CA ALA A 159 -18.47 9.94 -3.80
C ALA A 159 -17.10 9.27 -3.53
N PHE A 160 -16.41 8.79 -4.57
CA PHE A 160 -15.13 8.08 -4.48
C PHE A 160 -13.96 8.85 -5.10
N VAL A 161 -14.14 10.14 -5.42
CA VAL A 161 -13.07 11.03 -5.91
C VAL A 161 -12.14 11.46 -4.78
N VAL A 162 -12.67 11.55 -3.55
CA VAL A 162 -11.92 11.88 -2.33
C VAL A 162 -12.47 11.09 -1.15
N LEU A 163 -11.70 11.01 -0.06
CA LEU A 163 -12.21 10.44 1.18
C LEU A 163 -13.37 11.29 1.73
N ASN A 164 -14.47 10.64 2.09
CA ASN A 164 -15.54 11.31 2.83
C ASN A 164 -15.05 11.80 4.21
N ARG A 165 -15.84 12.65 4.87
CA ARG A 165 -15.48 13.26 6.16
C ARG A 165 -15.16 12.23 7.25
N HIS A 166 -15.94 11.15 7.33
CA HIS A 166 -15.74 10.09 8.32
C HIS A 166 -14.40 9.37 8.12
N ARG A 167 -14.13 8.89 6.90
CA ARG A 167 -12.86 8.26 6.51
C ARG A 167 -11.68 9.21 6.68
N SER A 168 -11.86 10.50 6.40
CA SER A 168 -10.83 11.51 6.63
C SER A 168 -10.48 11.67 8.11
N HIS A 169 -11.46 11.59 9.02
CA HIS A 169 -11.20 11.61 10.46
C HIS A 169 -10.49 10.34 10.93
N GLN A 170 -10.90 9.17 10.42
CA GLN A 170 -10.22 7.90 10.70
C GLN A 170 -8.76 7.92 10.25
N LEU A 171 -8.48 8.42 9.04
CA LEU A 171 -7.11 8.58 8.55
C LEU A 171 -6.28 9.51 9.44
N LYS A 172 -6.85 10.63 9.90
CA LYS A 172 -6.17 11.54 10.84
C LYS A 172 -5.88 10.85 12.16
N TRP A 173 -6.80 10.02 12.66
CA TRP A 173 -6.58 9.22 13.87
C TRP A 173 -5.44 8.21 13.67
N ALA A 174 -5.48 7.42 12.59
CA ALA A 174 -4.46 6.43 12.26
C ALA A 174 -3.08 7.07 12.15
N ARG A 175 -2.98 8.18 11.41
CA ARG A 175 -1.72 8.94 11.29
C ARG A 175 -1.22 9.50 12.61
N ARG A 176 -2.11 10.00 13.47
CA ARG A 176 -1.70 10.60 14.75
C ARG A 176 -1.27 9.56 15.79
N LYS A 177 -1.87 8.37 15.76
CA LYS A 177 -1.68 7.34 16.80
C LYS A 177 -0.73 6.22 16.40
N HIS A 178 -0.62 5.93 15.11
CA HIS A 178 -0.01 4.70 14.63
C HIS A 178 1.08 4.90 13.58
N LEU A 179 1.14 6.03 12.87
CA LEU A 179 2.21 6.30 11.90
C LEU A 179 3.54 6.58 12.62
N VAL A 180 4.50 5.67 12.48
CA VAL A 180 5.81 5.75 13.14
C VAL A 180 6.94 6.15 12.19
N TYR A 181 6.76 5.95 10.88
CA TYR A 181 7.67 6.43 9.84
C TYR A 181 6.88 6.97 8.67
N ASP A 182 7.31 8.11 8.14
CA ASP A 182 6.69 8.78 7.00
C ASP A 182 7.78 9.36 6.12
N TYR A 183 7.95 8.82 4.91
CA TYR A 183 8.94 9.29 3.95
C TYR A 183 8.83 10.80 3.66
N CYS A 184 7.60 11.36 3.68
CA CYS A 184 7.37 12.80 3.48
C CYS A 184 7.96 13.68 4.59
N LYS A 185 8.38 13.10 5.73
CA LYS A 185 8.99 13.80 6.85
C LYS A 185 10.48 13.45 7.03
N ASP A 186 11.00 12.53 6.22
CA ASP A 186 12.37 12.04 6.30
C ASP A 186 13.34 12.95 5.55
N LYS A 187 13.74 14.04 6.21
CA LYS A 187 14.71 15.01 5.67
C LYS A 187 16.14 14.47 5.61
N ALA A 188 16.42 13.36 6.30
CA ALA A 188 17.74 12.73 6.23
C ALA A 188 17.87 11.93 4.92
N ARG A 189 16.79 11.30 4.47
CA ARG A 189 16.75 10.58 3.19
C ARG A 189 16.51 11.49 2.00
N PHE A 190 15.67 12.51 2.14
CA PHE A 190 15.29 13.40 1.04
C PHE A 190 15.79 14.82 1.28
N THR A 191 16.84 15.20 0.54
CA THR A 191 17.30 16.59 0.45
C THR A 191 16.25 17.49 -0.19
N GLU A 192 15.58 16.98 -1.22
CA GLU A 192 14.37 17.56 -1.81
C GLU A 192 13.18 16.62 -1.58
N LEU A 193 12.13 17.13 -0.95
CA LEU A 193 10.95 16.32 -0.65
C LEU A 193 10.22 15.94 -1.95
N PRO A 194 9.70 14.70 -2.04
CA PRO A 194 8.87 14.28 -3.17
C PRO A 194 7.69 15.23 -3.40
N ARG A 195 7.37 15.51 -4.66
CA ARG A 195 6.37 16.53 -5.04
C ARG A 195 4.99 16.28 -4.44
N GLU A 196 4.61 15.02 -4.27
CA GLU A 196 3.33 14.64 -3.67
C GLU A 196 3.19 15.06 -2.20
N CYS A 197 4.32 15.22 -1.50
CA CYS A 197 4.38 15.57 -0.07
C CYS A 197 4.19 17.07 0.18
N ILE A 198 4.51 17.90 -0.82
CA ILE A 198 4.47 19.37 -0.74
C ILE A 198 3.25 19.98 -1.45
N SER A 199 2.53 19.19 -2.25
CA SER A 199 1.47 19.65 -3.16
C SER A 199 0.04 19.51 -2.65
#